data_AF-A0A2V9TUB0-F1
#
_entry.id   AF-A0A2V9TUB0-F1
#
_cell.length_a   1.000
_cell.length_b   1.000
_cell.length_c   1.000
_cell.angle_alpha   90.00
_cell.angle_beta   90.00
_cell.angle_gamma   90.00
#
_symmetry.space_group_name_H-M   'P 1'
#
loop_
_entity.id
_entity.type
_entity.pdbx_description
1 polymer ?
#
loop_
_entity_poly.entity_id
_entity_poly.type
_entity_poly.pdbx_seq_one_letter_code
_entity_poly.pdbx_strand_id
1 'polypeptide(L)'
;ITDLRDAMYNAILRRSAAFFQKHTTGTLLSTLINDLERVQFSLSSVLGEFLQQVFTLIFTIAAVVLLGGKLAWVLVLFLPAILFSSTKIGRRVRHTTRRGQDKLAEIQNILHETITGNRIVKAFGMESWEVARFRTAAKRLLRANLRSVATAAVSSPLMDTFGAVAIALL
;
A
#
# COMPACT_ATOMS: atom_id res chain seq x y z
N ILE A 1 4.27 20.46 12.24
CA ILE A 1 3.41 19.30 12.63
C ILE A 1 2.44 19.71 13.71
N THR A 2 2.94 20.27 14.82
CA THR A 2 2.13 20.89 15.87
C THR A 2 1.17 21.94 15.29
N ASP A 3 1.65 22.78 14.37
CA ASP A 3 0.81 23.80 13.71
C ASP A 3 -0.38 23.21 12.95
N LEU A 4 -0.23 22.02 12.34
CA LEU A 4 -1.31 21.38 11.59
C LEU A 4 -2.34 20.77 12.54
N ARG A 5 -1.90 20.19 13.67
CA ARG A 5 -2.79 19.71 14.73
C ARG A 5 -3.57 20.86 15.35
N ASP A 6 -2.90 21.97 15.64
CA ASP A 6 -3.51 23.17 16.22
C ASP A 6 -4.48 23.83 15.23
N ALA A 7 -4.13 23.92 13.95
CA ALA A 7 -5.02 24.44 12.92
C ALA A 7 -6.28 23.57 12.76
N MET A 8 -6.14 22.24 12.77
CA MET A 8 -7.28 21.32 12.66
C MET A 8 -8.17 21.36 13.90
N TYR A 9 -7.58 21.40 15.09
CA TYR A 9 -8.32 21.54 16.34
C TYR A 9 -9.11 22.86 16.37
N ASN A 10 -8.46 23.97 16.04
CA ASN A 10 -9.12 25.28 15.92
C ASN A 10 -10.22 25.29 14.85
N ALA A 11 -9.99 24.64 13.71
CA ALA A 11 -10.98 24.56 12.64
C ALA A 11 -12.22 23.77 13.06
N ILE A 12 -12.08 22.69 13.83
CA ILE A 12 -13.21 21.91 14.37
C ILE A 12 -13.98 22.74 15.40
N LEU A 13 -13.30 23.39 16.33
CA LEU A 13 -13.96 24.21 17.36
C LEU A 13 -14.77 25.39 16.79
N ARG A 14 -14.41 25.89 15.61
CA ARG A 14 -15.13 26.97 14.92
C ARG A 14 -16.33 26.49 14.09
N ARG A 15 -16.61 25.18 14.03
CA ARG A 15 -17.77 24.66 13.30
C ARG A 15 -19.06 24.84 14.08
N SER A 16 -20.17 24.92 13.35
CA SER A 16 -21.51 25.12 13.91
C SER A 16 -22.01 23.87 14.67
N ALA A 17 -22.98 24.04 15.57
CA ALA A 17 -23.62 22.91 16.26
C ALA A 17 -24.21 21.86 15.30
N ALA A 18 -24.73 22.30 14.15
CA ALA A 18 -25.25 21.41 13.10
C ALA A 18 -24.18 20.49 12.49
N PHE A 19 -22.90 20.92 12.49
CA PHE A 19 -21.78 20.07 12.05
C PHE A 19 -21.56 18.91 13.03
N PHE A 20 -21.57 19.19 14.34
CA PHE A 20 -21.43 18.17 15.38
C PHE A 20 -22.62 17.21 15.47
N GLN A 21 -23.81 17.63 15.01
CA GLN A 21 -24.96 16.73 14.87
C GLN A 21 -24.83 15.79 13.66
N LYS A 22 -24.12 16.21 12.61
CA LYS A 22 -23.92 15.41 11.39
C LYS A 22 -22.71 14.47 11.47
N HIS A 23 -21.75 14.71 12.36
CA HIS A 23 -20.51 13.94 12.44
C HIS A 23 -20.33 13.39 13.84
N THR A 24 -20.09 12.08 13.93
CA THR A 24 -19.91 11.44 15.24
C THR A 24 -18.61 11.90 15.89
N THR A 25 -18.60 12.02 17.22
CA THR A 25 -17.40 12.37 18.00
C THR A 25 -16.23 11.42 17.68
N GLY A 26 -16.52 10.13 17.45
CA GLY A 26 -15.51 9.14 17.08
C GLY A 26 -14.86 9.42 15.72
N THR A 27 -15.63 9.88 14.72
CA THR A 27 -15.09 10.28 13.41
C THR A 27 -14.15 11.49 13.55
N LEU A 28 -14.57 12.52 14.29
CA LEU A 28 -13.75 13.72 14.51
C LEU A 28 -12.45 13.38 15.25
N LEU A 29 -12.53 12.52 16.27
CA LEU A 29 -11.36 12.06 17.02
C LEU A 29 -10.41 11.25 16.13
N SER A 30 -10.95 10.31 15.34
CA SER A 30 -10.15 9.51 14.41
C SER A 30 -9.44 10.37 13.38
N THR A 31 -10.10 11.39 12.83
CA THR A 31 -9.46 12.31 11.89
C THR A 31 -8.37 13.15 12.56
N LEU A 32 -8.61 13.63 13.80
CA LEU A 32 -7.62 14.44 14.50
C LEU A 32 -6.36 13.65 14.90
N ILE A 33 -6.50 12.36 15.19
CA ILE A 33 -5.41 11.50 15.65
C ILE A 33 -4.82 10.71 14.47
N ASN A 34 -5.60 9.79 13.90
CA ASN A 34 -5.11 8.81 12.93
C ASN A 34 -4.80 9.42 11.57
N ASP A 35 -5.69 10.27 11.03
CA ASP A 35 -5.49 10.82 9.68
C ASP A 35 -4.34 11.83 9.69
N LEU A 36 -4.25 12.66 10.73
CA LEU A 36 -3.13 13.60 10.91
C LEU A 36 -1.79 12.89 11.09
N GLU A 37 -1.74 11.80 11.85
CA GLU A 37 -0.53 10.99 12.00
C GLU A 37 -0.09 10.38 10.67
N ARG A 38 -1.03 9.88 9.85
CA ARG A 38 -0.73 9.36 8.51
C ARG A 38 -0.18 10.43 7.57
N VAL A 39 -0.75 11.64 7.61
CA VAL A 39 -0.25 12.79 6.83
C VAL A 39 1.16 13.17 7.29
N GLN A 40 1.39 13.23 8.60
CA GLN A 40 2.71 13.48 9.18
C GLN A 40 3.73 12.46 8.70
N PHE A 41 3.44 11.17 8.84
CA PHE A 41 4.35 10.10 8.41
C PHE A 41 4.66 10.18 6.91
N SER A 42 3.64 10.45 6.09
CA SER A 42 3.81 10.60 4.64
C SER A 42 4.71 11.79 4.27
N LEU A 43 4.57 12.91 4.97
CA LEU A 43 5.31 14.13 4.66
C LEU A 43 6.75 14.10 5.20
N SER A 44 6.96 13.52 6.38
CA SER A 44 8.28 13.50 7.02
C SER A 44 9.13 12.31 6.58
N SER A 45 8.56 11.11 6.57
CA SER A 45 9.32 9.89 6.30
C SER A 45 9.29 9.56 4.81
N VAL A 46 8.09 9.36 4.24
CA VAL A 46 7.97 8.87 2.86
C VAL A 46 8.55 9.86 1.85
N LEU A 47 8.23 11.16 1.99
CA LEU A 47 8.79 12.18 1.10
C LEU A 47 10.30 12.36 1.29
N GLY A 48 10.78 12.29 2.54
CA GLY A 48 12.21 12.38 2.85
C GLY A 48 13.01 11.23 2.24
N GLU A 49 12.56 10.00 2.45
CA GLU A 49 13.14 8.80 1.84
C GLU A 49 13.09 8.85 0.31
N PHE A 50 11.98 9.31 -0.27
CA PHE A 50 11.84 9.46 -1.71
C PHE A 50 12.88 10.44 -2.28
N LEU A 51 13.01 11.62 -1.67
CA LEU A 51 14.01 12.61 -2.08
C LEU A 51 15.43 12.05 -1.94
N GLN A 52 15.74 11.42 -0.80
CA GLN A 52 17.03 10.78 -0.58
C GLN A 52 17.34 9.76 -1.68
N GLN A 53 16.40 8.85 -2.00
CA GLN A 53 16.58 7.86 -3.05
C GLN A 53 16.80 8.47 -4.43
N VAL A 54 16.08 9.55 -4.77
CA VAL A 54 16.27 10.28 -6.03
C VAL A 54 17.66 10.91 -6.09
N PHE A 55 18.10 11.59 -5.04
CA PHE A 55 19.44 12.18 -5.00
C PHE A 55 20.52 11.10 -5.05
N THR A 56 20.41 10.03 -4.25
CA THR A 56 21.33 8.89 -4.30
C THR A 56 21.43 8.33 -5.70
N LEU A 57 20.30 8.08 -6.38
CA LEU A 57 20.31 7.59 -7.76
C LEU A 57 21.07 8.53 -8.72
N ILE A 58 20.78 9.83 -8.68
CA ILE A 58 21.43 10.83 -9.56
C ILE A 58 22.94 10.89 -9.29
N PHE A 59 23.35 11.03 -8.02
CA PHE A 59 24.76 11.12 -7.66
C PHE A 59 25.52 9.84 -7.94
N THR A 60 24.93 8.67 -7.70
CA THR A 60 25.57 7.38 -8.01
C THR A 60 25.75 7.22 -9.53
N ILE A 61 24.74 7.55 -10.34
CA ILE A 61 24.87 7.51 -11.81
C ILE A 61 25.97 8.46 -12.27
N ALA A 62 25.97 9.71 -11.78
CA ALA A 62 26.98 10.70 -12.13
C ALA A 62 28.39 10.22 -11.77
N ALA A 63 28.58 9.69 -10.56
CA ALA A 63 29.87 9.15 -10.10
C ALA A 63 30.34 7.99 -10.99
N VAL A 64 29.46 7.05 -11.32
CA VAL A 64 29.79 5.89 -12.17
C VAL A 64 30.19 6.35 -13.57
N VAL A 65 29.48 7.31 -14.18
CA VAL A 65 29.83 7.83 -15.51
C VAL A 65 31.15 8.60 -15.52
N LEU A 66 31.42 9.40 -14.48
CA LEU A 66 32.65 10.19 -14.38
C LEU A 66 33.87 9.31 -14.10
N LEU A 67 33.74 8.27 -13.28
CA LEU A 67 34.84 7.39 -12.86
C LEU A 67 35.04 6.17 -13.77
N GLY A 68 33.96 5.64 -14.36
CA GLY A 68 33.93 4.30 -14.98
C GLY A 68 34.18 4.23 -16.49
N GLY A 69 34.60 5.32 -17.12
CA GLY A 69 35.02 5.34 -18.53
C GLY A 69 33.96 4.77 -19.50
N LYS A 70 34.37 3.89 -20.44
CA LYS A 70 33.46 3.31 -21.44
C LYS A 70 32.49 2.26 -20.87
N LEU A 71 32.87 1.55 -19.81
CA LEU A 71 32.05 0.50 -19.19
C LEU A 71 30.84 1.09 -18.43
N ALA A 72 30.97 2.30 -17.89
CA ALA A 72 29.87 3.01 -17.23
C ALA A 72 28.65 3.23 -18.15
N TRP A 73 28.87 3.54 -19.43
CA TRP A 73 27.79 3.75 -20.39
C TRP A 73 26.99 2.48 -20.67
N VAL A 74 27.65 1.32 -20.62
CA VAL A 74 26.98 0.02 -20.76
C VAL A 74 26.05 -0.23 -19.57
N LEU A 75 26.50 0.07 -18.35
CA LEU A 75 25.68 -0.05 -17.13
C LEU A 75 24.49 0.92 -17.13
N VAL A 76 24.69 2.16 -17.60
CA VAL A 76 23.60 3.15 -17.73
C VAL A 76 22.54 2.69 -18.73
N LEU A 77 22.92 1.94 -19.78
CA LEU A 77 21.97 1.37 -20.75
C LEU A 77 21.07 0.27 -20.14
N PHE A 78 21.51 -0.41 -19.07
CA PHE A 78 20.67 -1.37 -18.35
C PHE A 78 19.60 -0.70 -17.47
N LEU A 79 19.82 0.55 -17.06
CA LEU A 79 18.93 1.32 -16.21
C LEU A 79 17.48 1.41 -16.75
N PRO A 80 17.22 1.78 -18.03
CA PRO A 80 15.87 1.78 -18.59
C PRO A 80 15.22 0.39 -18.59
N ALA A 81 15.99 -0.70 -18.80
CA ALA A 81 15.45 -2.07 -18.74
C ALA A 81 15.00 -2.45 -17.33
N ILE A 82 15.77 -2.06 -16.31
CA ILE A 82 15.44 -2.24 -14.89
C ILE A 82 14.19 -1.43 -14.53
N LEU A 83 14.16 -0.14 -14.89
CA LEU A 83 13.02 0.74 -14.63
C LEU A 83 11.74 0.25 -15.31
N PHE A 84 11.83 -0.18 -16.58
CA PHE A 84 10.69 -0.73 -17.30
C PHE A 84 10.16 -2.01 -16.65
N SER A 85 11.05 -2.94 -16.29
CA SER A 85 10.67 -4.20 -15.65
C SER A 85 10.04 -3.95 -14.27
N SER A 86 10.67 -3.11 -13.46
CA SER A 86 10.18 -2.72 -12.14
C SER A 86 8.80 -2.05 -12.20
N THR A 87 8.59 -1.10 -13.12
CA THR A 87 7.29 -0.42 -13.28
C THR A 87 6.19 -1.39 -13.72
N LYS A 88 6.49 -2.34 -14.61
CA LYS A 88 5.54 -3.37 -15.05
C LYS A 88 5.13 -4.31 -13.90
N ILE A 89 6.09 -4.76 -13.10
CA ILE A 89 5.82 -5.60 -11.92
C ILE A 89 5.03 -4.81 -10.88
N GLY A 90 5.45 -3.59 -10.57
CA GLY A 90 4.75 -2.71 -9.62
C GLY A 90 3.29 -2.47 -10.02
N ARG A 91 3.02 -2.22 -11.31
CA ARG A 91 1.64 -2.13 -11.84
C ARG A 91 0.85 -3.42 -11.65
N ARG A 92 1.48 -4.58 -11.88
CA ARG A 92 0.83 -5.88 -11.70
C ARG A 92 0.52 -6.17 -10.23
N VAL A 93 1.47 -5.91 -9.33
CA VAL A 93 1.30 -6.01 -7.87
C VAL A 93 0.16 -5.10 -7.40
N ARG A 94 0.13 -3.84 -7.87
CA ARG A 94 -0.95 -2.89 -7.52
C ARG A 94 -2.33 -3.43 -7.92
N HIS A 95 -2.43 -4.05 -9.09
CA HIS A 95 -3.68 -4.63 -9.58
C HIS A 95 -4.09 -5.89 -8.80
N THR A 96 -3.15 -6.79 -8.47
CA THR A 96 -3.45 -7.98 -7.65
C THR A 96 -3.82 -7.61 -6.21
N THR A 97 -3.15 -6.62 -5.63
CA THR A 97 -3.48 -6.09 -4.30
C THR A 97 -4.88 -5.47 -4.28
N ARG A 98 -5.26 -4.69 -5.30
CA ARG A 98 -6.64 -4.16 -5.41
C ARG A 98 -7.69 -5.28 -5.40
N ARG A 99 -7.47 -6.34 -6.19
CA ARG A 99 -8.36 -7.52 -6.15
C ARG A 99 -8.41 -8.19 -4.79
N GLY A 100 -7.29 -8.21 -4.04
CA GLY A 100 -7.27 -8.67 -2.65
C GLY A 100 -8.15 -7.81 -1.75
N GLN A 101 -8.09 -6.49 -1.88
CA GLN A 101 -8.94 -5.56 -1.14
C GLN A 101 -10.44 -5.77 -1.46
N ASP A 102 -10.80 -6.01 -2.72
CA ASP A 102 -12.19 -6.33 -3.09
C ASP A 102 -12.68 -7.61 -2.38
N LYS A 103 -11.79 -8.61 -2.21
CA LYS A 103 -12.12 -9.85 -1.48
C LYS A 103 -12.14 -9.67 0.04
N LEU A 104 -11.39 -8.73 0.57
CA LEU A 104 -11.49 -8.35 1.97
C LEU A 104 -12.81 -7.63 2.26
N ALA A 105 -13.23 -6.72 1.39
CA ALA A 105 -14.53 -6.04 1.49
C ALA A 105 -15.70 -7.03 1.46
N GLU A 106 -15.61 -8.08 0.61
CA GLU A 106 -16.58 -9.17 0.57
C GLU A 106 -16.70 -9.88 1.94
N ILE A 107 -15.58 -10.15 2.62
CA ILE A 107 -15.58 -10.73 3.97
C ILE A 107 -16.19 -9.76 4.99
N GLN A 108 -15.84 -8.48 4.93
CA GLN A 108 -16.37 -7.45 5.82
C GLN A 108 -17.89 -7.33 5.70
N ASN A 109 -18.44 -7.41 4.49
CA ASN A 109 -19.88 -7.42 4.26
C ASN A 109 -20.56 -8.64 4.86
N ILE A 110 -20.00 -9.84 4.67
CA ILE A 110 -20.53 -11.06 5.31
C ILE A 110 -20.55 -10.89 6.83
N LEU A 111 -19.45 -10.43 7.43
CA LEU A 111 -19.39 -10.19 8.87
C LEU A 111 -20.43 -9.16 9.33
N HIS A 112 -20.59 -8.06 8.59
CA HIS A 112 -21.57 -7.02 8.91
C HIS A 112 -23.01 -7.57 8.87
N GLU A 113 -23.36 -8.33 7.83
CA GLU A 113 -24.66 -9.02 7.70
C GLU A 113 -24.89 -10.01 8.85
N THR A 114 -23.93 -10.90 9.12
CA THR A 114 -24.08 -11.94 10.15
C THR A 114 -24.16 -11.35 11.56
N ILE A 115 -23.36 -10.33 11.88
CA ILE A 115 -23.36 -9.71 13.21
C ILE A 115 -24.65 -8.92 13.43
N THR A 116 -25.07 -8.13 12.45
CA THR A 116 -26.30 -7.33 12.54
C THR A 116 -27.54 -8.22 12.53
N GLY A 117 -27.52 -9.30 11.74
CA GLY A 117 -28.59 -10.30 11.60
C GLY A 117 -28.48 -11.49 12.56
N ASN A 118 -27.63 -11.45 13.59
CA ASN A 118 -27.32 -12.62 14.43
C ASN A 118 -28.57 -13.28 15.05
N ARG A 119 -29.58 -12.49 15.44
CA ARG A 119 -30.86 -13.01 15.93
C ARG A 119 -31.55 -13.93 14.92
N ILE A 120 -31.51 -13.60 13.63
CA ILE A 120 -32.09 -14.41 12.56
C ILE A 120 -31.27 -15.68 12.37
N VAL A 121 -29.94 -15.57 12.33
CA VAL A 121 -29.04 -16.73 12.20
C VAL A 121 -29.31 -17.75 13.31
N LYS A 122 -29.47 -17.28 14.56
CA LYS A 122 -29.79 -18.12 15.72
C LYS A 122 -31.21 -18.70 15.67
N ALA A 123 -32.19 -17.92 15.25
CA ALA A 123 -33.58 -18.37 15.15
C ALA A 123 -33.76 -19.54 14.16
N PHE A 124 -32.96 -19.56 13.09
CA PHE A 124 -33.02 -20.60 12.05
C PHE A 124 -31.91 -21.67 12.15
N GLY A 125 -31.04 -21.62 13.16
CA GLY A 125 -29.94 -22.59 13.32
C GLY A 125 -28.93 -22.59 12.16
N MET A 126 -28.72 -21.43 11.53
CA MET A 126 -27.95 -21.28 10.29
C MET A 126 -26.45 -21.01 10.51
N GLU A 127 -25.91 -21.19 11.72
CA GLU A 127 -24.52 -20.86 12.04
C GLU A 127 -23.52 -21.62 11.16
N SER A 128 -23.75 -22.92 10.95
CA SER A 128 -22.88 -23.76 10.11
C SER A 128 -22.83 -23.26 8.66
N TRP A 129 -23.96 -22.76 8.17
CA TRP A 129 -24.08 -22.21 6.81
C TRP A 129 -23.30 -20.89 6.66
N GLU A 130 -23.45 -19.97 7.63
CA GLU A 130 -22.70 -18.71 7.63
C GLU A 130 -21.18 -18.95 7.77
N VAL A 131 -20.77 -19.93 8.58
CA VAL A 131 -19.36 -20.34 8.70
C VAL A 131 -18.84 -20.88 7.36
N ALA A 132 -19.62 -21.66 6.62
CA ALA A 132 -19.24 -22.16 5.31
C ALA A 132 -19.15 -21.03 4.26
N ARG A 133 -20.09 -20.07 4.29
CA ARG A 133 -20.09 -18.86 3.45
C ARG A 133 -18.82 -18.03 3.71
N PHE A 134 -18.51 -17.75 4.97
CA PHE A 134 -17.28 -17.05 5.38
C PHE A 134 -16.02 -17.78 4.93
N ARG A 135 -15.92 -19.10 5.17
CA ARG A 135 -14.75 -19.91 4.76
C ARG A 135 -14.52 -19.83 3.25
N THR A 136 -15.58 -19.81 2.46
CA THR A 136 -15.47 -19.71 1.00
C THR A 136 -14.93 -18.34 0.57
N ALA A 137 -15.41 -17.25 1.20
CA ALA A 137 -14.88 -15.90 0.97
C ALA A 137 -13.41 -15.77 1.43
N ALA A 138 -13.07 -16.31 2.60
CA ALA A 138 -11.71 -16.35 3.11
C ALA A 138 -10.74 -17.08 2.16
N LYS A 139 -11.15 -18.21 1.56
CA LYS A 139 -10.37 -18.90 0.53
C LYS A 139 -10.16 -18.04 -0.73
N ARG A 140 -11.16 -17.25 -1.15
CA ARG A 140 -11.01 -16.30 -2.28
C ARG A 140 -9.99 -15.21 -1.95
N LEU A 141 -10.03 -14.64 -0.75
CA LEU A 141 -9.06 -13.66 -0.28
C LEU A 141 -7.65 -14.26 -0.23
N LEU A 142 -7.48 -15.45 0.34
CA LEU A 142 -6.19 -16.14 0.38
C LEU A 142 -5.59 -16.32 -1.02
N ARG A 143 -6.38 -16.81 -1.98
CA ARG A 143 -5.93 -16.97 -3.37
C ARG A 143 -5.54 -15.63 -4.02
N ALA A 144 -6.27 -14.55 -3.74
CA ALA A 144 -5.94 -13.22 -4.24
C ALA A 144 -4.62 -12.70 -3.64
N ASN A 145 -4.42 -12.89 -2.34
CA ASN A 145 -3.18 -12.50 -1.65
C ASN A 145 -1.98 -13.31 -2.14
N LEU A 146 -2.11 -14.64 -2.29
CA LEU A 146 -1.05 -15.48 -2.84
C LEU A 146 -0.65 -15.06 -4.26
N ARG A 147 -1.60 -14.66 -5.10
CA ARG A 147 -1.29 -14.10 -6.44
C ARG A 147 -0.52 -12.79 -6.35
N SER A 148 -0.84 -11.94 -5.36
CA SER A 148 -0.10 -10.69 -5.15
C SER A 148 1.33 -10.94 -4.69
N VAL A 149 1.51 -11.85 -3.73
CA VAL A 149 2.83 -12.28 -3.24
C VAL A 149 3.65 -12.92 -4.36
N ALA A 150 3.06 -13.84 -5.12
CA ALA A 150 3.74 -14.47 -6.25
C ALA A 150 4.18 -13.45 -7.32
N THR A 151 3.36 -12.44 -7.59
CA THR A 151 3.72 -11.36 -8.52
C THR A 151 4.88 -10.52 -7.97
N ALA A 152 4.87 -10.22 -6.67
CA ALA A 152 5.93 -9.45 -6.03
C ALA A 152 7.26 -10.23 -5.97
N ALA A 153 7.20 -11.55 -5.77
CA ALA A 153 8.35 -12.44 -5.65
C ALA A 153 9.21 -12.49 -6.92
N VAL A 154 8.63 -12.23 -8.10
CA VAL A 154 9.35 -12.17 -9.38
C VAL A 154 10.40 -11.04 -9.41
N SER A 155 10.24 -10.01 -8.57
CA SER A 155 11.16 -8.86 -8.52
C SER A 155 12.57 -9.26 -8.09
N SER A 156 12.73 -10.18 -7.13
CA SER A 156 14.04 -10.52 -6.57
C SER A 156 14.92 -11.28 -7.58
N PRO A 157 14.47 -12.39 -8.20
CA PRO A 157 15.26 -13.09 -9.21
C PRO A 157 15.63 -12.20 -10.40
N LEU A 158 14.74 -11.28 -10.79
CA LEU A 158 15.05 -10.33 -11.87
C LEU A 158 16.20 -9.39 -11.48
N MET A 159 16.21 -8.86 -10.25
CA MET A 159 17.30 -8.01 -9.78
C MET A 159 18.62 -8.79 -9.67
N ASP A 160 18.58 -10.05 -9.22
CA ASP A 160 19.76 -10.91 -9.15
C ASP A 160 20.34 -11.17 -10.54
N THR A 161 19.49 -11.41 -11.55
CA THR A 161 19.94 -11.58 -12.94
C THR A 161 20.56 -10.31 -13.51
N PHE A 162 20.01 -9.13 -13.23
CA PHE A 162 20.61 -7.86 -13.66
C PHE A 162 21.98 -7.65 -12.99
N GLY A 163 22.11 -7.95 -11.70
CA GLY A 163 23.38 -7.89 -10.98
C GLY A 163 24.43 -8.83 -11.57
N ALA A 164 24.06 -10.09 -11.83
CA ALA A 164 24.95 -11.08 -12.42
C ALA A 164 25.44 -10.67 -13.82
N VAL A 165 24.54 -10.16 -14.67
CA VAL A 165 24.90 -9.67 -16.01
C VAL A 165 25.80 -8.43 -15.92
N ALA A 166 25.52 -7.51 -14.99
CA ALA A 166 26.35 -6.33 -14.79
C ALA A 166 27.78 -6.70 -14.36
N ILE A 167 27.94 -7.68 -13.46
CA ILE A 167 29.26 -8.19 -13.03
C ILE A 167 29.97 -8.90 -14.18
N ALA A 168 29.27 -9.70 -14.98
CA ALA A 168 29.86 -10.42 -16.11
C ALA A 168 30.37 -9.50 -17.24
N LEU A 169 29.89 -8.25 -17.29
CA LEU A 169 30.28 -7.24 -18.29
C LEU A 169 31.41 -6.31 -17.81
N LEU A 170 31.76 -6.34 -16.52
CA LEU A 170 32.89 -5.61 -15.91
C LEU A 170 34.19 -6.37 -16.10
#